data_AF-A0A1Q8QKT5-F1
#
_entry.id   AF-A0A1Q8QKT5-F1
#
_cell.length_a   1.000
_cell.length_b   1.000
_cell.length_c   1.000
_cell.angle_alpha   90.00
_cell.angle_beta   90.00
_cell.angle_gamma   90.00
#
_symmetry.space_group_name_H-M   'P 1'
#
loop_
_entity.id
_entity.type
_entity.pdbx_description
1 polymer ?
#
loop_
_entity_poly.entity_id
_entity_poly.type
_entity_poly.pdbx_seq_one_letter_code
_entity_poly.pdbx_strand_id
1 'polypeptide(L)'
;MEEINQNQVKGRVLQIFKYLQALDQLRNPVIRDFQLQPWSLWIKDLPSYPTIMIGKFEDTFTEAVEDADLSSAYVLKVGRPTLTDAPPPPQIYYSILKDTWMKPELPVRFNLEKVAKSEDGQELTDDFVLKQY
;
A
#
# COMPACT_ATOMS: atom_id res chain seq x y z
N MET A 1 -51.14 10.79 -27.17
CA MET A 1 -50.46 11.85 -26.38
C MET A 1 -49.56 11.28 -25.29
N GLU A 2 -49.77 10.05 -24.80
CA GLU A 2 -48.90 9.35 -23.82
C GLU A 2 -47.39 9.28 -24.18
N GLU A 3 -47.04 8.92 -25.43
CA GLU A 3 -45.64 8.63 -25.78
C GLU A 3 -44.72 9.84 -25.77
N ILE A 4 -45.25 11.02 -26.12
CA ILE A 4 -44.50 12.29 -26.10
C ILE A 4 -44.09 12.61 -24.65
N ASN A 5 -44.98 12.32 -23.69
CA ASN A 5 -44.74 12.58 -22.28
C ASN A 5 -43.71 11.59 -21.69
N GLN A 6 -43.75 10.32 -22.10
CA GLN A 6 -42.72 9.35 -21.70
C GLN A 6 -41.33 9.71 -22.22
N ASN A 7 -41.21 10.21 -23.46
CA ASN A 7 -39.91 10.67 -23.99
C ASN A 7 -39.41 11.93 -23.28
N GLN A 8 -40.30 12.85 -22.90
CA GLN A 8 -39.95 14.02 -22.10
C GLN A 8 -39.46 13.64 -20.69
N VAL A 9 -40.13 12.67 -20.04
CA VAL A 9 -39.72 12.15 -18.74
C VAL A 9 -38.36 11.45 -18.84
N LYS A 10 -38.15 10.59 -19.84
CA LYS A 10 -36.85 9.96 -20.09
C LYS A 10 -35.75 10.99 -20.29
N GLY A 11 -35.99 12.04 -21.08
CA GLY A 11 -35.02 13.12 -21.32
C GLY A 11 -34.61 13.84 -20.04
N ARG A 12 -35.57 14.17 -19.16
CA ARG A 12 -35.29 14.81 -17.87
C ARG A 12 -34.49 13.91 -16.92
N VAL A 13 -34.85 12.64 -16.83
CA VAL A 13 -34.11 11.65 -16.02
C VAL A 13 -32.66 11.54 -16.51
N LEU A 14 -32.46 11.52 -17.82
CA LEU A 14 -31.12 11.46 -18.42
C LEU A 14 -30.29 12.71 -18.14
N GLN A 15 -30.92 13.88 -18.10
CA GLN A 15 -30.26 15.15 -17.75
C GLN A 15 -29.84 15.19 -16.28
N ILE A 16 -30.67 14.70 -15.36
CA ILE A 16 -30.32 14.55 -13.93
C ILE A 16 -29.16 13.58 -13.77
N PHE A 17 -29.20 12.44 -14.47
CA PHE A 17 -28.14 11.44 -14.40
C PHE A 17 -26.79 11.98 -14.92
N LYS A 18 -26.80 12.70 -16.05
CA LYS A 18 -25.61 13.37 -16.57
C LYS A 18 -25.06 14.41 -15.60
N TYR A 19 -25.94 15.16 -14.94
CA TYR A 19 -25.54 16.14 -13.93
C TYR A 19 -24.87 15.47 -12.73
N LEU A 20 -25.48 14.41 -12.19
CA LEU A 20 -24.91 13.62 -11.08
C LEU A 20 -23.55 13.03 -11.46
N GLN A 21 -23.42 12.48 -12.66
CA GLN A 21 -22.17 11.94 -13.18
C GLN A 21 -21.08 13.02 -13.27
N ALA A 22 -21.41 14.22 -13.79
CA ALA A 22 -20.47 15.33 -13.89
C ALA A 22 -20.06 15.87 -12.50
N LEU A 23 -21.00 15.91 -11.55
CA LEU A 23 -20.73 16.33 -10.17
C LEU A 23 -19.81 15.34 -9.46
N ASP A 24 -20.02 14.04 -9.66
CA ASP A 24 -19.16 12.99 -9.11
C ASP A 24 -17.74 13.07 -9.70
N GLN A 25 -17.60 13.27 -11.01
CA GLN A 25 -16.31 13.47 -11.67
C GLN A 25 -15.56 14.71 -11.19
N LEU A 26 -16.28 15.79 -10.82
CA LEU A 26 -15.67 16.99 -10.27
C LEU A 26 -15.16 16.77 -8.83
N ARG A 27 -15.92 16.02 -8.01
CA ARG A 27 -15.57 15.74 -6.61
C ARG A 27 -14.50 14.67 -6.47
N ASN A 28 -14.53 13.68 -7.36
CA ASN A 28 -13.58 12.57 -7.45
C ASN A 28 -12.96 12.58 -8.84
N PRO A 29 -12.01 13.50 -9.11
CA PRO A 29 -11.29 13.46 -10.37
C PRO A 29 -10.58 12.11 -10.47
N VAL A 30 -10.82 11.40 -11.58
CA VAL A 30 -10.06 10.19 -11.88
C VAL A 30 -8.61 10.60 -12.02
N ILE A 31 -7.77 10.15 -11.10
CA ILE A 31 -6.34 10.43 -11.11
C ILE A 31 -5.75 9.72 -12.34
N ARG A 32 -5.56 10.48 -13.42
CA ARG A 32 -4.95 9.97 -14.67
C ARG A 32 -3.43 10.05 -14.66
N ASP A 33 -2.90 10.95 -13.85
CA ASP A 33 -1.46 11.07 -13.67
C ASP A 33 -1.00 10.06 -12.62
N PHE A 34 -0.17 9.11 -13.05
CA PHE A 34 0.40 8.09 -12.19
C PHE A 34 1.28 8.69 -11.08
N GLN A 35 1.83 9.89 -11.28
CA GLN A 35 2.64 10.58 -10.26
C GLN A 35 1.82 11.15 -9.12
N LEU A 36 0.52 11.36 -9.32
CA LEU A 36 -0.40 11.84 -8.29
C LEU A 36 -0.93 10.70 -7.41
N GLN A 37 -0.59 9.45 -7.71
CA GLN A 37 -0.92 8.31 -6.86
C GLN A 37 0.04 8.25 -5.67
N PRO A 38 -0.45 8.09 -4.42
CA PRO A 38 0.38 8.10 -3.22
C PRO A 38 1.43 6.99 -3.18
N TRP A 39 1.21 5.91 -3.95
CA TRP A 39 2.16 4.80 -4.09
C TRP A 39 2.36 4.49 -5.58
N SER A 40 3.41 5.06 -6.17
CA SER A 40 3.83 4.79 -7.54
C SER A 40 5.27 4.30 -7.57
N LEU A 41 5.54 3.23 -8.32
CA LEU A 41 6.87 2.70 -8.57
C LEU A 41 6.94 2.18 -10.01
N TRP A 42 7.95 2.60 -10.76
CA TRP A 42 8.17 2.07 -12.10
C TRP A 42 8.91 0.74 -12.05
N ILE A 43 8.61 -0.17 -12.98
CA ILE A 43 9.26 -1.48 -13.08
C ILE A 43 10.79 -1.34 -13.25
N LYS A 44 11.25 -0.31 -13.98
CA LYS A 44 12.68 0.01 -14.15
C LYS A 44 13.37 0.47 -12.84
N ASP A 45 12.60 0.99 -11.90
CA ASP A 45 13.08 1.52 -10.62
C ASP A 45 12.92 0.47 -9.49
N LEU A 46 12.56 -0.77 -9.83
CA LEU A 46 12.46 -1.86 -8.86
C LEU A 46 13.84 -2.16 -8.25
N PRO A 47 13.94 -2.26 -6.91
CA PRO A 47 15.18 -2.64 -6.27
C PRO A 47 15.57 -4.07 -6.65
N SER A 48 16.87 -4.29 -6.86
CA SER A 48 17.40 -5.63 -7.12
C SER A 48 17.38 -6.43 -5.81
N TYR A 49 16.43 -7.38 -5.71
CA TYR A 49 16.31 -8.27 -4.57
C TYR A 49 15.99 -9.69 -5.06
N PRO A 50 16.52 -10.78 -4.44
CA PRO A 50 16.32 -12.15 -4.91
C PRO A 50 14.85 -12.58 -5.00
N THR A 51 14.00 -11.94 -4.21
CA THR A 51 12.55 -12.19 -4.15
C THR A 51 11.78 -11.53 -5.31
N ILE A 52 12.41 -10.63 -6.06
CA ILE A 52 11.81 -9.92 -7.19
C ILE A 52 12.50 -10.39 -8.47
N MET A 53 11.74 -11.03 -9.36
CA MET A 53 12.23 -11.44 -10.67
C MET A 53 11.41 -10.76 -11.76
N ILE A 54 12.10 -10.15 -12.71
CA ILE A 54 11.51 -9.50 -13.88
C ILE A 54 11.71 -10.44 -15.08
N GLY A 55 10.66 -10.73 -15.81
CA GLY A 55 10.77 -11.50 -17.05
C GLY A 55 11.51 -10.70 -18.11
N LYS A 56 12.46 -11.36 -18.78
CA LYS A 56 13.08 -10.81 -19.99
C LYS A 56 12.21 -11.19 -21.17
N PHE A 57 11.55 -10.20 -21.77
CA PHE A 57 10.94 -10.36 -23.08
C PHE A 57 12.02 -10.07 -24.10
N GLU A 58 12.45 -11.07 -24.85
CA GLU A 58 13.18 -10.81 -26.09
C GLU A 58 12.17 -10.30 -27.11
N ASP A 59 12.50 -9.17 -27.75
CA ASP A 59 11.67 -8.47 -28.75
C ASP A 59 11.53 -9.26 -30.07
N THR A 60 12.10 -10.46 -30.13
CA THR A 60 12.04 -11.36 -31.26
C THR A 60 10.75 -12.17 -31.21
N PHE A 61 9.68 -11.61 -31.77
CA PHE A 61 8.55 -12.39 -32.29
C PHE A 61 9.03 -13.23 -33.49
N THR A 62 9.87 -14.23 -33.23
CA THR A 62 10.16 -15.30 -34.19
C THR A 62 9.20 -16.45 -33.88
N GLU A 63 8.31 -16.74 -34.83
CA GLU A 63 7.44 -17.92 -34.89
C GLU A 63 8.28 -19.21 -35.00
N ALA A 64 9.11 -19.52 -34.00
CA ALA A 64 9.84 -20.77 -33.94
C ALA A 64 10.52 -20.94 -32.57
N VAL A 65 9.75 -21.24 -31.52
CA VAL A 65 10.34 -22.00 -30.41
C VAL A 65 9.31 -22.94 -29.79
N GLU A 66 9.28 -24.18 -30.27
CA GLU A 66 8.58 -25.30 -29.60
C GLU A 66 9.36 -25.84 -28.39
N ASP A 67 10.49 -25.24 -28.01
CA ASP A 67 11.34 -25.80 -26.93
C ASP A 67 12.19 -24.77 -26.16
N ALA A 68 11.82 -23.48 -26.17
CA ALA A 68 12.38 -22.54 -25.20
C ALA A 68 11.64 -22.74 -23.89
N ASP A 69 12.36 -23.17 -22.86
CA ASP A 69 11.92 -23.22 -21.47
C ASP A 69 10.85 -22.16 -21.17
N LEU A 70 9.58 -22.57 -21.17
CA LEU A 70 8.42 -21.77 -20.76
C LEU A 70 8.50 -21.33 -19.28
N SER A 71 9.64 -21.57 -18.62
CA SER A 71 9.90 -21.30 -17.20
C SER A 71 9.96 -19.81 -16.85
N SER A 72 10.10 -18.92 -17.85
CA SER A 72 10.12 -17.46 -17.66
C SER A 72 8.92 -16.73 -18.25
N ALA A 73 7.75 -17.37 -18.34
CA ALA A 73 6.49 -16.75 -18.78
C ALA A 73 5.86 -15.83 -17.70
N TYR A 74 6.63 -14.94 -17.08
CA TYR A 74 6.10 -13.99 -16.10
C TYR A 74 6.66 -12.58 -16.36
N VAL A 75 5.81 -11.56 -16.26
CA VAL A 75 6.25 -10.15 -16.37
C VAL A 75 7.00 -9.74 -15.09
N LEU A 76 6.40 -10.04 -13.93
CA LEU A 76 6.94 -9.76 -12.61
C LEU A 76 6.55 -10.89 -11.67
N LYS A 77 7.54 -11.50 -11.01
CA LYS A 77 7.34 -12.49 -9.96
C LYS A 77 7.86 -11.91 -8.65
N VAL A 78 6.97 -11.78 -7.68
CA VAL A 78 7.29 -11.32 -6.32
C VAL A 78 7.06 -12.47 -5.36
N GLY A 79 8.12 -12.95 -4.74
CA GLY A 79 8.05 -13.94 -3.67
C GLY A 79 7.73 -13.31 -2.32
N ARG A 80 7.54 -14.16 -1.30
CA ARG A 80 7.48 -13.71 0.09
C ARG A 80 8.92 -13.49 0.58
N PRO A 81 9.28 -12.32 1.14
CA PRO A 81 10.59 -12.14 1.74
C PRO A 81 10.76 -13.07 2.94
N THR A 82 11.99 -13.50 3.18
CA THR A 82 12.35 -14.24 4.39
C THR A 82 12.17 -13.32 5.60
N LEU A 83 11.29 -13.71 6.53
CA LEU A 83 11.18 -13.07 7.84
C LEU A 83 12.52 -13.24 8.56
N THR A 84 13.21 -12.12 8.75
CA THR A 84 14.39 -12.03 9.60
C THR A 84 13.96 -11.37 10.90
N ASP A 85 14.63 -11.74 12.00
CA ASP A 85 14.38 -11.11 13.28
C ASP A 85 14.70 -9.61 13.20
N ALA A 86 13.89 -8.79 13.87
CA ALA A 86 14.15 -7.37 13.95
C ALA A 86 15.56 -7.12 14.52
N PRO A 87 16.29 -6.12 14.02
CA PRO A 87 17.60 -5.79 14.57
C PRO A 87 17.47 -5.44 16.05
N PRO A 88 18.42 -5.87 16.90
CA PRO A 88 18.36 -5.60 18.32
C PRO A 88 18.34 -4.09 18.61
N PRO A 89 17.46 -3.62 19.52
CA PRO A 89 17.46 -2.23 19.93
C PRO A 89 18.77 -1.88 20.68
N PRO A 90 19.15 -0.60 20.75
CA PRO A 90 20.32 -0.18 21.53
C PRO A 90 20.25 -0.63 23.00
N GLN A 91 21.40 -0.92 23.62
CA GLN A 91 21.52 -1.48 24.98
C GLN A 91 20.71 -0.73 26.05
N ILE A 92 20.61 0.59 25.92
CA ILE A 92 19.88 1.47 26.84
C ILE A 92 18.39 1.07 26.94
N TYR A 93 17.81 0.59 25.84
CA TYR A 93 16.38 0.35 25.74
C TYR A 93 15.95 -1.08 26.09
N TYR A 94 16.88 -2.04 26.24
CA TYR A 94 16.53 -3.42 26.61
C TYR A 94 15.81 -3.53 27.96
N SER A 95 16.12 -2.65 28.90
CA SER A 95 15.48 -2.65 30.22
C SER A 95 14.05 -2.07 30.17
N ILE A 96 13.76 -1.27 29.14
CA ILE A 96 12.54 -0.49 28.97
C ILE A 96 11.57 -1.19 28.01
N LEU A 97 12.05 -1.79 26.91
CA LEU A 97 11.21 -2.51 25.96
C LEU A 97 10.86 -3.91 26.46
N LYS A 98 9.63 -4.35 26.19
CA LYS A 98 9.22 -5.75 26.30
C LYS A 98 9.53 -6.49 24.99
N ASP A 99 9.77 -7.80 25.05
CA ASP A 99 10.07 -8.71 23.91
C ASP A 99 9.04 -8.71 22.76
N THR A 100 7.98 -7.92 22.91
CA THR A 100 6.97 -7.65 21.89
C THR A 100 7.57 -7.00 20.63
N TRP A 101 8.71 -6.30 20.71
CA TRP A 101 9.40 -5.70 19.55
C TRP A 101 9.94 -6.70 18.54
N MET A 102 10.14 -7.96 18.94
CA MET A 102 10.65 -9.00 18.05
C MET A 102 9.58 -9.53 17.08
N LYS A 103 8.29 -9.25 17.35
CA LYS A 103 7.16 -9.78 16.57
C LYS A 103 6.49 -8.65 15.78
N PRO A 104 6.51 -8.68 14.43
CA PRO A 104 5.96 -7.60 13.61
C PRO A 104 4.43 -7.45 13.74
N GLU A 105 3.74 -8.50 14.17
CA GLU A 105 2.28 -8.52 14.34
C GLU A 105 1.80 -7.80 15.62
N LEU A 106 2.72 -7.49 16.54
CA LEU A 106 2.38 -6.96 17.84
C LEU A 106 2.88 -5.52 17.99
N PRO A 107 2.09 -4.63 18.62
CA PRO A 107 2.57 -3.29 18.92
C PRO A 107 3.74 -3.34 19.91
N VAL A 108 4.68 -2.41 19.76
CA VAL A 108 5.79 -2.24 20.70
C VAL A 108 5.23 -1.85 22.07
N ARG A 109 5.69 -2.54 23.13
CA ARG A 109 5.26 -2.31 24.51
C ARG A 109 6.45 -1.95 25.39
N PHE A 110 6.21 -1.03 26.34
CA PHE A 110 7.22 -0.61 27.29
C PHE A 110 6.91 -1.12 28.71
N ASN A 111 7.95 -1.22 29.53
CA ASN A 111 7.86 -1.47 30.96
C ASN A 111 7.63 -0.15 31.69
N LEU A 112 6.38 0.32 31.70
CA LEU A 112 6.01 1.61 32.31
C LEU A 112 6.37 1.69 33.81
N GLU A 113 6.46 0.57 34.52
CA GLU A 113 6.92 0.51 35.93
C GLU A 113 8.36 1.03 36.12
N LYS A 114 9.22 0.91 35.10
CA LYS A 114 10.60 1.42 35.13
C LYS A 114 10.73 2.83 34.56
N VAL A 115 9.79 3.24 33.71
CA VAL A 115 9.75 4.60 33.11
C VAL A 115 9.03 5.60 34.04
N ALA A 116 8.26 5.11 35.01
CA ALA A 116 7.52 5.90 35.99
C ALA A 116 8.43 6.54 37.06
N LYS A 117 9.28 7.48 36.64
CA LYS A 117 9.64 8.68 37.41
C LYS A 117 9.80 9.84 36.44
N SER A 118 8.70 10.25 35.79
CA SER A 118 8.62 11.59 35.22
C SER A 118 8.18 12.55 36.34
N GLU A 119 8.87 13.68 36.50
CA GLU A 119 8.70 14.63 37.61
C GLU A 119 7.34 15.36 37.59
N ASP A 120 6.55 15.21 36.52
CA ASP A 120 5.38 16.07 36.21
C ASP A 120 4.00 15.43 36.42
N GLY A 121 3.90 14.26 37.07
CA GLY A 121 2.61 13.70 37.49
C GLY A 121 1.63 13.30 36.37
N GLN A 122 2.07 13.26 35.11
CA GLN A 122 1.29 12.73 33.99
C GLN A 122 1.47 11.21 33.86
N GLU A 123 0.36 10.50 33.66
CA GLU A 123 0.37 9.06 33.36
C GLU A 123 0.99 8.80 31.97
N LEU A 124 2.19 8.22 31.94
CA LEU A 124 2.81 7.83 30.68
C LEU A 124 2.06 6.62 30.08
N THR A 125 1.36 6.84 28.98
CA THR A 125 0.80 5.78 28.14
C THR A 125 1.82 5.37 27.06
N ASP A 126 1.82 4.11 26.62
CA ASP A 126 2.70 3.60 25.54
C ASP A 126 2.69 4.52 24.29
N ASP A 127 1.52 5.05 23.92
CA ASP A 127 1.32 5.94 22.76
C ASP A 127 1.99 7.32 22.93
N PHE A 128 2.12 7.80 24.18
CA PHE A 128 2.79 9.07 24.48
C PHE A 128 4.31 8.95 24.26
N VAL A 129 4.91 7.83 24.70
CA VAL A 129 6.35 7.57 24.53
C VAL A 129 6.72 7.43 23.05
N LEU A 130 5.86 6.79 22.25
CA LEU A 130 6.09 6.60 20.82
C LEU A 130 6.00 7.89 20.00
N LYS A 131 5.18 8.86 20.42
CA LYS A 131 5.02 10.15 19.72
C LYS A 131 6.16 11.14 19.93
N GLN A 132 7.02 10.90 20.92
CA GLN A 132 8.09 11.82 21.28
C GLN A 132 9.41 11.52 20.54
N TYR A 133 9.40 10.52 19.65
CA TYR A 133 10.49 10.11 18.76
C TYR A 133 9.99 10.03 17.32
#